data_AF-A0A535C8F6-F1
#
_entry.id   AF-A0A535C8F6-F1
#
_cell.length_a   1.000
_cell.length_b   1.000
_cell.length_c   1.000
_cell.angle_alpha   90.00
_cell.angle_beta   90.00
_cell.angle_gamma   90.00
#
_symmetry.space_group_name_H-M   'P 1'
#
loop_
_entity.id
_entity.type
_entity.pdbx_description
1 polymer ?
#
loop_
_entity_poly.entity_id
_entity_poly.type
_entity_poly.pdbx_seq_one_letter_code
_entity_poly.pdbx_strand_id
1 'polypeptide(L)'
;TRTTPLSRAFISAIRASGGQPVFKHKTGTSDMNVVGPAWGQNIVAYGPGDSRLDHTPQEHIRIAEYMHAIDVLELVLGELATQGETTQ
;
A
#
# COMPACT_ATOMS: atom_id res chain seq x y z
N THR A 1 -3.76 -1.94 15.52
CA THR A 1 -2.50 -2.73 15.57
C THR A 1 -1.87 -2.75 14.17
N ARG A 2 -0.54 -2.72 14.03
CA ARG A 2 0.15 -2.68 12.72
C ARG A 2 0.25 -4.06 12.03
N THR A 3 -0.55 -5.02 12.47
CA THR A 3 -0.38 -6.46 12.20
C THR A 3 -1.60 -7.07 11.51
N THR A 4 -2.26 -6.31 10.64
CA THR A 4 -3.39 -6.85 9.87
C THR A 4 -2.89 -7.83 8.80
N PRO A 5 -3.72 -8.75 8.30
CA PRO A 5 -3.35 -9.60 7.17
C PRO A 5 -2.84 -8.78 5.97
N LEU A 6 -3.54 -7.68 5.65
CA LEU A 6 -3.15 -6.78 4.57
C LEU A 6 -1.78 -6.13 4.82
N SER A 7 -1.53 -5.63 6.04
CA SER A 7 -0.23 -5.00 6.33
C SER A 7 0.93 -5.99 6.29
N ARG A 8 0.70 -7.27 6.63
CA ARG A 8 1.71 -8.33 6.49
C ARG A 8 2.02 -8.65 5.03
N ALA A 9 1.00 -8.75 4.17
CA ALA A 9 1.18 -8.97 2.73
C ALA A 9 2.03 -7.85 2.10
N PHE A 10 1.76 -6.58 2.44
CA PHE A 10 2.59 -5.45 1.98
C PHE A 10 4.03 -5.53 2.48
N ILE A 11 4.27 -5.88 3.75
CA ILE A 11 5.64 -6.04 4.27
C ILE A 11 6.38 -7.14 3.50
N SER A 12 5.71 -8.27 3.24
CA SER A 12 6.25 -9.40 2.49
C SER A 12 6.62 -8.99 1.06
N ALA A 13 5.67 -8.41 0.32
CA ALA A 13 5.84 -8.01 -1.07
C ALA A 13 6.91 -6.92 -1.26
N ILE A 14 6.95 -5.91 -0.38
CA ILE A 14 7.98 -4.85 -0.45
C ILE A 14 9.37 -5.45 -0.28
N ARG A 15 9.56 -6.39 0.66
CA ARG A 15 10.85 -7.06 0.85
C ARG A 15 11.22 -7.96 -0.32
N ALA A 16 10.27 -8.73 -0.83
CA ALA A 16 10.46 -9.59 -2.00
C ALA A 16 10.88 -8.79 -3.25
N SER A 17 10.39 -7.57 -3.37
CA SER A 17 10.72 -6.64 -4.46
C SER A 17 12.02 -5.85 -4.21
N GLY A 18 12.78 -6.16 -3.14
CA GLY A 18 14.05 -5.50 -2.79
C GLY A 18 13.91 -4.16 -2.06
N GLY A 19 12.70 -3.79 -1.64
CA GLY A 19 12.42 -2.56 -0.89
C GLY A 19 12.50 -2.74 0.63
N GLN A 20 12.51 -1.61 1.35
CA GLN A 20 12.43 -1.57 2.81
C GLN A 20 11.09 -0.97 3.26
N PRO A 21 10.20 -1.76 3.91
CA PRO A 21 8.88 -1.28 4.28
C PRO A 21 8.96 -0.30 5.44
N VAL A 22 8.32 0.86 5.29
CA VAL A 22 8.19 1.87 6.33
C VAL A 22 6.72 2.21 6.50
N PHE A 23 6.23 2.12 7.74
CA PHE A 23 4.89 2.58 8.05
C PHE A 23 4.89 4.10 8.17
N LYS A 24 3.96 4.74 7.47
CA LYS A 24 3.71 6.17 7.55
C LYS A 24 2.29 6.40 8.05
N HIS A 25 2.11 7.43 8.85
CA HIS A 25 0.79 7.94 9.21
C HIS A 25 0.55 9.21 8.40
N LYS A 26 -0.44 9.19 7.50
CA LYS A 26 -0.80 10.37 6.73
C LYS A 26 -1.59 11.31 7.63
N THR A 27 -1.15 12.57 7.71
CA THR A 27 -1.77 13.61 8.54
C THR A 27 -2.91 14.34 7.83
N GLY A 28 -2.99 14.25 6.51
CA GLY A 28 -4.11 14.73 5.71
C GLY A 28 -5.30 13.78 5.72
N THR A 29 -6.41 14.21 5.12
CA THR A 29 -7.61 13.38 4.90
C THR A 29 -7.54 12.65 3.57
N SER A 30 -8.26 11.54 3.48
CA SER A 30 -8.39 10.68 2.30
C SER A 30 -9.71 9.91 2.36
N ASP A 31 -10.05 9.18 1.31
CA ASP A 31 -11.22 8.30 1.29
C ASP A 31 -11.17 7.24 2.40
N MET A 32 -9.98 6.85 2.88
CA MET A 32 -9.85 5.93 4.02
C MET A 32 -10.49 6.46 5.30
N ASN A 33 -10.58 7.78 5.48
CA ASN A 33 -11.29 8.38 6.61
C ASN A 33 -12.81 8.15 6.52
N VAL A 34 -13.33 8.01 5.29
CA VAL A 34 -14.75 7.77 5.01
C VAL A 34 -15.07 6.28 5.06
N VAL A 35 -14.29 5.45 4.35
CA VAL A 35 -14.60 4.03 4.20
C VAL A 35 -14.13 3.18 5.39
N GLY A 36 -13.08 3.59 6.10
CA GLY A 36 -12.52 2.84 7.23
C GLY A 36 -13.55 2.55 8.33
N PRO A 37 -14.32 3.54 8.83
CA PRO A 37 -15.39 3.32 9.80
C PRO A 37 -16.50 2.38 9.29
N ALA A 38 -16.76 2.37 7.98
CA ALA A 38 -17.86 1.59 7.38
C ALA A 38 -17.45 0.14 7.04
N TRP A 39 -16.22 -0.10 6.61
CA TRP A 39 -15.75 -1.39 6.07
C TRP A 39 -14.73 -2.12 6.96
N GLY A 40 -14.26 -1.47 8.02
CA GLY A 40 -13.38 -2.07 9.03
C GLY A 40 -11.90 -1.72 8.89
N GLN A 41 -11.09 -2.33 9.75
CA GLN A 41 -9.71 -1.88 10.01
C GLN A 41 -8.63 -2.58 9.16
N ASN A 42 -8.98 -3.56 8.32
CA ASN A 42 -8.03 -4.25 7.43
C ASN A 42 -7.84 -3.47 6.12
N ILE A 43 -7.28 -2.26 6.22
CA ILE A 43 -7.16 -1.32 5.10
C ILE A 43 -5.82 -0.58 5.20
N VAL A 44 -5.17 -0.33 4.05
CA VAL A 44 -3.94 0.48 3.97
C VAL A 44 -4.00 1.44 2.77
N ALA A 45 -3.28 2.55 2.85
CA ALA A 45 -2.93 3.36 1.69
C ALA A 45 -1.55 2.93 1.19
N TYR A 46 -1.42 2.69 -0.10
CA TYR A 46 -0.16 2.39 -0.76
C TYR A 46 -0.12 3.05 -2.13
N GLY A 47 1.03 3.63 -2.47
CA GLY A 47 1.28 4.21 -3.78
C GLY A 47 2.72 4.71 -3.89
N PRO A 48 3.31 4.70 -5.09
CA PRO A 48 4.61 5.32 -5.35
C PRO A 48 4.47 6.84 -5.38
N GLY A 49 5.58 7.54 -5.21
CA GLY A 49 5.65 8.99 -5.31
C GLY A 49 5.86 9.69 -3.97
N ASP A 50 6.27 10.94 -4.06
CA ASP A 50 6.53 11.78 -2.90
C ASP A 50 5.34 12.71 -2.64
N SER A 51 4.59 12.42 -1.58
CA SER A 51 3.40 13.22 -1.24
C SER A 51 3.68 14.67 -0.83
N ARG A 52 4.95 15.08 -0.76
CA ARG A 52 5.32 16.50 -0.61
C ARG A 52 5.14 17.29 -1.90
N LEU A 53 5.02 16.59 -3.04
CA LEU A 53 4.78 17.17 -4.35
C LEU A 53 3.30 17.36 -4.65
N ASP A 54 2.40 16.83 -3.80
CA ASP A 54 0.95 16.99 -3.91
C ASP A 54 0.61 18.48 -4.12
N HIS A 55 -0.12 18.80 -5.19
CA HIS A 55 -0.57 20.16 -5.54
C HIS A 55 0.55 21.16 -5.87
N THR A 56 1.74 20.69 -6.19
CA THR A 56 2.83 21.56 -6.68
C THR A 56 2.77 21.69 -8.21
N PRO A 57 3.22 22.81 -8.81
CA PRO A 57 3.27 22.95 -10.28
C PRO A 57 4.31 22.03 -10.95
N GLN A 58 5.15 21.35 -10.16
CA GLN A 58 6.17 20.41 -10.62
C GLN A 58 5.90 19.00 -10.06
N GLU A 59 4.63 18.64 -9.88
CA GLU A 59 4.26 17.29 -9.50
C GLU A 59 4.82 16.27 -10.51
N HIS A 60 5.60 15.32 -10.01
CA HIS A 60 6.24 14.29 -10.83
C HIS A 60 6.50 13.03 -10.01
N ILE A 61 6.77 11.94 -10.72
CA ILE A 61 7.11 10.64 -10.15
C ILE A 61 8.27 10.04 -10.93
N ARG A 62 9.13 9.28 -10.25
CA ARG A 62 10.18 8.52 -10.94
C ARG A 62 9.60 7.27 -11.56
N ILE A 63 9.85 7.06 -12.85
CA ILE A 63 9.35 5.87 -13.57
C ILE A 63 9.77 4.56 -12.89
N ALA A 64 11.02 4.48 -12.40
CA ALA A 64 11.47 3.29 -11.67
C ALA A 64 10.67 3.03 -10.38
N GLU A 65 10.23 4.09 -9.69
CA GLU A 65 9.40 3.98 -8.48
C GLU A 65 7.97 3.57 -8.81
N TYR A 66 7.44 4.12 -9.92
CA TYR A 66 6.15 3.72 -10.46
C TYR A 66 6.12 2.22 -10.81
N MET A 67 7.11 1.75 -11.58
CA MET A 67 7.22 0.33 -11.96
C MET A 67 7.37 -0.57 -10.74
N HIS A 68 8.24 -0.20 -9.80
CA HIS A 68 8.44 -0.97 -8.57
C HIS A 68 7.15 -1.11 -7.74
N ALA A 69 6.30 -0.09 -7.69
CA ALA A 69 5.04 -0.18 -6.95
C ALA A 69 4.01 -1.08 -7.64
N ILE A 70 4.06 -1.23 -8.97
CA ILE A 70 3.27 -2.23 -9.70
C ILE A 70 3.71 -3.62 -9.25
N ASP A 71 5.02 -3.92 -9.28
CA ASP A 71 5.55 -5.22 -8.86
C ASP A 71 5.11 -5.59 -7.42
N VAL A 72 5.16 -4.61 -6.51
CA VAL A 72 4.70 -4.81 -5.12
C VAL A 72 3.20 -5.08 -5.06
N LEU A 73 2.36 -4.32 -5.77
CA LEU A 73 0.91 -4.52 -5.76
C LEU A 73 0.50 -5.86 -6.35
N GLU A 74 1.14 -6.31 -7.43
CA GLU A 74 0.91 -7.62 -8.02
C GLU A 74 1.19 -8.74 -7.03
N LEU A 75 2.32 -8.67 -6.31
CA LEU A 75 2.66 -9.65 -5.29
C LEU A 75 1.68 -9.65 -4.11
N VAL A 76 1.24 -8.48 -3.64
CA VAL A 76 0.25 -8.38 -2.55
C VAL A 76 -1.07 -9.02 -2.96
N LEU A 77 -1.58 -8.70 -4.15
CA LEU A 77 -2.87 -9.22 -4.62
C LEU A 77 -2.79 -10.72 -4.87
N GLY A 78 -1.68 -11.22 -5.44
CA GLY A 78 -1.43 -12.64 -5.61
C GLY A 78 -1.37 -13.40 -4.27
N GLU A 79 -0.69 -12.86 -3.26
CA GLU A 79 -0.64 -13.45 -1.93
C GLU A 79 -2.04 -13.52 -1.28
N LEU A 80 -2.83 -12.45 -1.36
CA LEU A 80 -4.16 -12.40 -0.76
C LEU A 80 -5.17 -13.31 -1.47
N ALA A 81 -5.09 -13.44 -2.79
CA ALA A 81 -5.96 -14.32 -3.56
C ALA A 81 -5.77 -15.79 -3.14
N THR A 82 -4.52 -16.24 -3.01
CA THR A 82 -4.20 -17.61 -2.60
C THR A 82 -4.59 -17.91 -1.14
N GLN A 83 -4.47 -16.92 -0.25
CA GLN A 83 -4.94 -17.04 1.14
C GLN A 83 -6.47 -17.15 1.26
N GLY A 84 -7.20 -16.46 0.38
CA GLY A 84 -8.67 -16.52 0.31
C GLY A 84 -9.19 -17.89 -0.09
N GLU A 85 -8.48 -18.60 -0.97
CA GLU A 85 -8.82 -19.96 -1.42
C GLU A 85 -8.58 -21.02 -0.33
N THR A 86 -7.62 -20.80 0.57
CA THR A 86 -7.26 -21.77 1.62
C THR A 86 -8.19 -21.68 2.84
N THR A 87 -9.00 -20.62 2.93
CA THR A 87 -9.90 -20.34 4.07
C THR A 87 -11.37 -20.67 3.77
N GLN A 88 -11.67 -21.25 2.59
CA GLN A 88 -13.00 -21.76 2.23
C GLN A 88 -13.10 -23.27 2.35
#